data_AF-A0A5B6X6D3-F1
#
_entry.id   AF-A0A5B6X6D3-F1
#
_cell.length_a   1.000
_cell.length_b   1.000
_cell.length_c   1.000
_cell.angle_alpha   90.00
_cell.angle_beta   90.00
_cell.angle_gamma   90.00
#
_symmetry.space_group_name_H-M   'P 1'
#
loop_
_entity.id
_entity.type
_entity.pdbx_description
1 polymer ?
#
loop_
_entity_poly.entity_id
_entity_poly.type
_entity_poly.pdbx_seq_one_letter_code
_entity_poly.pdbx_strand_id
1 'polypeptide(L)' 'MIRKLQEKKEDRFEIAAYVEDSKKMSLSFKYCAFLFLNREANEVTHLIATEGIKKGENTYLSQRVSSGAEAAVTNDRR' A
#
# COMPACT_ATOMS: atom_id res chain seq x y z
N MET A 1 2.26 2.78 11.77
CA MET A 1 2.80 2.78 10.39
C MET A 1 2.71 4.16 9.74
N ILE A 2 1.52 4.74 9.55
CA ILE A 2 1.34 6.04 8.86
C ILE A 2 2.14 7.18 9.47
N ARG A 3 2.20 7.28 10.81
CA ARG A 3 3.07 8.26 11.49
C ARG A 3 4.53 8.19 11.03
N LYS A 4 5.06 6.98 10.81
CA LYS A 4 6.45 6.79 10.34
C LYS A 4 6.66 7.25 8.88
N LEU A 5 5.62 7.19 8.05
CA LEU A 5 5.65 7.72 6.68
C LEU A 5 5.59 9.25 6.65
N GLN A 6 4.95 9.86 7.64
CA GLN A 6 4.81 11.31 7.77
C GLN A 6 6.01 11.96 8.50
N GLU A 7 6.66 11.23 9.41
CA GLU A 7 7.81 11.73 10.16
C GLU A 7 9.09 11.73 9.32
N LYS A 8 9.94 12.74 9.50
CA LYS A 8 11.26 12.85 8.85
C LYS A 8 12.35 11.98 9.48
N LYS A 9 12.00 11.17 10.49
CA LYS A 9 12.95 10.31 11.19
C LYS A 9 13.20 9.03 10.39
N GLU A 10 14.44 8.59 10.41
CA GLU A 10 14.79 7.23 9.96
C GLU A 10 14.13 6.20 10.87
N ASP A 11 13.52 5.22 10.24
CA ASP A 11 12.92 4.09 10.94
C ASP A 11 14.02 3.06 11.26
N ARG A 12 14.07 2.57 12.50
CA ARG A 12 15.08 1.58 12.95
C ARG A 12 14.51 0.17 13.07
N PHE A 13 13.30 -0.05 12.58
CA PHE A 13 12.58 -1.32 12.69
C PHE A 13 12.74 -2.15 11.41
N GLU A 14 12.40 -3.43 11.46
CA GLU A 14 12.46 -4.35 10.31
C GLU A 14 11.71 -3.84 9.06
N ILE A 15 10.73 -2.95 9.26
CA ILE A 15 9.96 -2.35 8.17
C ILE A 15 10.62 -1.12 7.52
N ALA A 16 11.82 -0.72 7.95
CA ALA A 16 12.44 0.54 7.54
C ALA A 16 12.62 0.66 6.03
N ALA A 17 13.05 -0.41 5.36
CA ALA A 17 13.19 -0.44 3.91
C ALA A 17 11.87 -0.10 3.19
N TYR A 18 10.76 -0.69 3.64
CA TYR A 18 9.42 -0.42 3.08
C TYR A 18 8.98 1.03 3.29
N VAL A 19 9.30 1.61 4.46
CA VAL A 19 8.98 3.01 4.78
C VAL A 19 9.81 3.96 3.90
N GLU A 20 11.10 3.68 3.73
CA GLU A 20 12.00 4.48 2.90
C GLU A 20 11.61 4.44 1.43
N ASP A 21 11.34 3.25 0.89
CA ASP A 21 10.89 3.08 -0.50
C ASP A 21 9.57 3.82 -0.75
N SER A 22 8.61 3.71 0.17
CA SER A 22 7.34 4.43 0.07
C SER A 22 7.54 5.94 0.06
N LYS A 23 8.46 6.48 0.87
CA LYS A 23 8.82 7.90 0.87
C LYS A 23 9.52 8.30 -0.43
N LYS A 24 10.45 7.50 -0.95
CA LYS A 24 11.14 7.77 -2.21
C LYS A 24 10.16 7.77 -3.38
N MET A 25 9.25 6.79 -3.45
CA MET A 25 8.24 6.71 -4.49
C MET A 25 7.25 7.87 -4.43
N SER A 26 6.87 8.35 -3.25
CA SER A 26 5.93 9.48 -3.14
C SER A 26 6.47 10.78 -3.75
N LEU A 27 7.80 10.96 -3.78
CA LEU A 27 8.47 12.09 -4.44
C LEU A 27 8.29 12.10 -5.97
N SER A 28 7.93 10.97 -6.58
CA SER A 28 7.63 10.91 -8.01
C SER A 28 6.31 11.59 -8.40
N PHE A 29 5.46 11.91 -7.40
CA PHE A 29 4.18 12.57 -7.61
C PHE A 29 4.27 14.05 -7.24
N LYS A 30 3.57 14.91 -7.99
CA LYS A 30 3.46 16.35 -7.68
C LYS A 30 2.86 16.62 -6.29
N TYR A 31 1.91 15.77 -5.89
CA TYR A 31 1.29 15.79 -4.56
C TYR A 31 0.92 14.37 -4.15
N CYS A 32 1.39 13.93 -3.00
CA CYS A 32 1.07 12.63 -2.41
C CYS A 32 1.02 12.77 -0.89
N ALA A 33 -0.04 12.25 -0.27
CA ALA A 33 -0.25 12.32 1.18
C ALA A 33 -0.64 10.95 1.71
N PHE A 34 -0.13 10.61 2.90
CA PHE A 34 -0.50 9.39 3.61
C PHE A 34 -1.58 9.71 4.64
N LEU A 35 -2.75 9.09 4.49
CA LEU A 35 -3.92 9.29 5.35
C LEU A 35 -4.29 7.99 6.05
N PHE A 36 -4.65 8.09 7.33
CA PHE A 36 -5.19 6.96 8.07
C PHE A 36 -6.68 6.83 7.79
N LEU A 37 -7.08 5.64 7.35
CA LEU A 37 -8.47 5.25 7.15
C LEU A 37 -8.79 4.07 8.07
N ASN A 38 -10.04 4.00 8.53
CA ASN A 38 -10.57 2.83 9.22
C ASN A 38 -10.65 1.64 8.25
N ARG A 39 -10.69 0.42 8.80
CA ARG A 39 -10.68 -0.82 8.01
C ARG A 39 -11.83 -0.89 7.01
N GLU A 40 -13.01 -0.43 7.41
CA GLU A 40 -14.22 -0.39 6.57
C GLU A 40 -14.02 0.46 5.32
N ALA A 41 -13.40 1.64 5.46
CA ALA A 41 -13.06 2.50 4.31
C ALA A 41 -11.84 2.01 3.49
N ASN A 42 -11.27 0.87 3.85
CA ASN A 42 -10.12 0.26 3.17
C ASN A 42 -10.37 -1.22 2.81
N GLU A 43 -11.65 -1.59 2.66
CA GLU A 43 -12.09 -2.97 2.42
C GLU A 43 -11.51 -3.55 1.13
N VAL A 44 -11.45 -2.76 0.06
CA VAL A 44 -10.83 -3.14 -1.22
C VAL A 44 -9.39 -3.55 -1.04
N THR A 45 -8.57 -2.72 -0.38
CA THR A 45 -7.16 -3.03 -0.11
C THR A 45 -7.01 -4.29 0.73
N HIS A 46 -7.92 -4.50 1.69
CA HIS A 46 -7.92 -5.71 2.51
C HIS A 46 -8.24 -6.97 1.69
N LEU A 47 -9.23 -6.91 0.80
CA LEU A 47 -9.56 -8.00 -0.13
C LEU A 47 -8.38 -8.31 -1.05
N ILE A 48 -7.74 -7.29 -1.59
CA ILE A 48 -6.56 -7.42 -2.45
C ILE A 48 -5.44 -8.16 -1.74
N ALA A 49 -5.09 -7.70 -0.54
CA ALA A 49 -4.04 -8.34 0.26
C ALA A 49 -4.40 -9.79 0.58
N THR A 50 -5.67 -10.06 0.90
CA THR A 50 -6.16 -11.40 1.21
C THR A 50 -6.06 -12.34 0.02
N GLU A 51 -6.46 -11.89 -1.17
CA GLU A 51 -6.37 -12.69 -2.40
C GLU A 51 -4.91 -12.93 -2.82
N GLY A 52 -4.04 -11.93 -2.68
CA GLY A 52 -2.61 -12.08 -2.93
C GLY A 52 -1.97 -13.15 -2.03
N ILE A 53 -2.27 -13.11 -0.72
CA ILE A 53 -1.79 -14.12 0.23
C ILE A 53 -2.28 -15.53 -0.16
N LYS A 54 -3.56 -15.69 -0.51
CA LYS A 54 -4.11 -17.00 -0.94
C LYS A 54 -3.43 -17.56 -2.17
N LYS A 55 -3.02 -16.68 -3.10
CA LYS A 55 -2.32 -17.06 -4.34
C LYS A 55 -0.82 -17.25 -4.16
N GLY A 56 -0.29 -17.03 -2.95
CA GLY A 56 1.15 -17.09 -2.69
C GLY A 56 1.93 -15.96 -3.36
N GLU A 57 1.25 -14.84 -3.70
CA GLU A 57 1.89 -13.66 -4.26
C GLU A 57 2.74 -13.01 -3.17
N ASN A 58 4.06 -12.97 -3.37
CA ASN A 58 5.04 -12.43 -2.41
C ASN A 58 5.87 -11.30 -3.03
N THR A 59 5.44 -10.79 -4.19
CA THR A 59 6.26 -9.92 -4.99
C THR A 59 6.24 -8.50 -4.45
N TYR A 60 7.37 -8.07 -3.92
CA TYR A 60 7.58 -6.71 -3.44
C TYR A 60 7.91 -5.77 -4.60
N LEU A 61 7.11 -4.72 -4.79
CA LEU A 61 7.27 -3.65 -5.80
C LEU A 61 7.32 -4.10 -7.27
N SER A 62 7.13 -5.38 -7.59
CA SER A 62 7.08 -5.81 -9.00
C SER A 62 5.79 -5.33 -9.66
N GLN A 63 5.94 -4.67 -10.80
CA GLN A 63 4.85 -4.11 -11.58
C GLN A 63 3.91 -5.20 -12.10
N ARG A 64 2.78 -5.40 -11.41
CA ARG A 64 1.44 -5.66 -11.96
C ARG A 64 0.45 -5.74 -10.79
N VAL A 65 -0.62 -4.96 -10.89
CA VAL A 65 -1.79 -5.09 -10.03
C VAL A 65 -2.41 -6.46 -10.33
N SER A 66 -2.66 -7.30 -9.32
CA SER A 66 -3.24 -8.63 -9.57
C SER A 66 -4.65 -8.48 -10.15
N SER A 67 -5.11 -9.43 -10.97
CA SER A 67 -6.44 -9.36 -11.59
C SER A 67 -7.58 -9.29 -10.56
N GLY A 68 -7.36 -9.82 -9.34
CA GLY A 68 -8.30 -9.68 -8.23
C GLY A 68 -8.38 -8.25 -7.71
N ALA A 69 -7.27 -7.51 -7.74
CA ALA A 69 -7.21 -6.11 -7.36
C ALA A 69 -7.85 -5.17 -8.38
N GLU A 70 -7.70 -5.45 -9.67
CA GLU A 70 -8.42 -4.72 -10.72
C GLU A 70 -9.94 -4.88 -10.55
N ALA A 71 -10.41 -6.10 -10.27
CA ALA A 71 -11.84 -6.37 -10.06
C ALA A 71 -12.39 -5.67 -8.82
N ALA A 72 -11.66 -5.69 -7.69
CA ALA A 72 -12.08 -5.05 -6.46
C ALA A 72 -12.16 -3.52 -6.58
N VAL A 73 -11.18 -2.88 -7.24
CA VAL A 73 -11.19 -1.43 -7.51
C VAL A 73 -12.34 -1.03 -8.45
N THR A 74 -12.70 -1.88 -9.40
CA THR A 74 -13.80 -1.60 -10.34
C THR A 74 -15.16 -1.60 -9.64
N ASN A 75 -15.35 -2.45 -8.63
CA ASN A 75 -16.60 -2.52 -7.86
C ASN A 75 -16.76 -1.37 -6.85
N ASP A 76 -15.68 -0.87 -6.28
CA ASP A 76 -15.70 0.24 -5.30
C ASP A 76 -16.03 1.60 -5.95
N ARG A 77 -15.79 1.72 -7.25
CA ARG A 77 -16.03 2.95 -8.03
C ARG A 77 -17.51 3.19 -8.37
N ARG A 78 -18.41 2.28 -8.00
CA ARG A 78 -19.81 2.22 -8.42
C ARG A 78 -20.74 2.60 -7.27
#